data_AF-A0A6J4Y386-F1
#
_entry.id   AF-A0A6J4Y386-F1
#
_cell.length_a   1.000
_cell.length_b   1.000
_cell.length_c   1.000
_cell.angle_alpha   90.00
_cell.angle_beta   90.00
_cell.angle_gamma   90.00
#
_symmetry.space_group_name_H-M   'P 1'
#
loop_
_entity.id
_entity.type
_entity.pdbx_description
1 polymer ?
#
loop_
_entity_poly.entity_id
_entity_poly.type
_entity_poly.pdbx_seq_one_letter_code
_entity_poly.pdbx_strand_id
1 'polypeptide(L)' 'MDLSNSESPQYLGRVIAAVYTDRALMDKSGNSYVAAKLGLEYGISDIDGKIPAPLSVENV' A
#
# COMPACT_ATOMS: atom_id res chain seq x y z
N MET A 1 -4.85 -18.20 12.09
CA MET A 1 -4.48 -17.22 11.06
C MET A 1 -3.80 -16.08 11.76
N ASP A 2 -2.59 -15.72 11.33
CA ASP A 2 -1.93 -14.49 11.78
C ASP A 2 -2.47 -13.31 10.95
N LEU A 3 -2.94 -12.26 11.64
CA LEU A 3 -3.48 -11.04 11.02
C LEU A 3 -2.58 -9.83 11.29
N SER A 4 -1.38 -10.05 11.82
CA SER A 4 -0.44 -8.97 12.16
C SER A 4 -0.06 -8.07 10.97
N ASN A 5 -0.12 -8.61 9.75
CA ASN A 5 0.13 -7.90 8.47
C ASN A 5 -1.15 -7.41 7.76
N SER A 6 -2.32 -7.48 8.41
CA SER A 6 -3.57 -6.97 7.82
C SER A 6 -3.57 -5.44 7.77
N GLU A 7 -4.14 -4.90 6.70
CA GLU A 7 -4.28 -3.45 6.47
C GLU A 7 -5.61 -2.93 7.03
N SER A 8 -5.61 -1.72 7.57
CA SER A 8 -6.86 -1.01 7.86
C SER A 8 -7.49 -0.43 6.57
N PRO A 9 -8.81 -0.18 6.54
CA PRO A 9 -9.44 0.56 5.44
C PRO A 9 -8.80 1.95 5.22
N GLN A 10 -8.30 2.58 6.28
CA GLN A 10 -7.64 3.89 6.22
C GLN A 10 -6.29 3.81 5.48
N TYR A 11 -5.55 2.72 5.65
CA TYR A 11 -4.28 2.51 4.92
C TYR A 11 -4.49 2.56 3.41
N LEU A 12 -5.47 1.81 2.90
CA LEU A 12 -5.77 1.79 1.47
C LEU A 12 -6.17 3.19 0.96
N GLY A 13 -6.98 3.93 1.73
CA GLY A 13 -7.32 5.32 1.41
C GLY A 13 -6.12 6.25 1.35
N ARG A 14 -5.15 6.10 2.27
CA ARG A 14 -3.89 6.87 2.26
C ARG A 14 -3.03 6.56 1.04
N VAL A 15 -2.92 5.28 0.66
CA VAL A 15 -2.19 4.86 -0.53
C VAL A 15 -2.81 5.46 -1.81
N ILE A 16 -4.13 5.42 -1.93
CA ILE A 16 -4.84 6.04 -3.08
C ILE A 16 -4.58 7.56 -3.12
N ALA A 17 -4.65 8.25 -1.97
CA ALA A 17 -4.39 9.69 -1.90
C ALA A 17 -2.95 10.05 -2.30
N ALA A 18 -1.97 9.24 -1.92
CA ALA A 18 -0.58 9.43 -2.32
C ALA A 18 -0.38 9.25 -3.83
N VAL A 19 -0.94 8.18 -4.41
CA VAL A 19 -0.92 7.95 -5.85
C VAL A 19 -1.58 9.12 -6.59
N TYR A 20 -2.76 9.56 -6.14
CA TYR A 20 -3.49 10.67 -6.76
C TYR A 20 -2.70 12.00 -6.76
N THR A 21 -1.85 12.22 -5.76
CA THR A 21 -1.05 13.45 -5.64
C THR A 21 0.34 13.34 -6.28
N ASP A 22 0.72 12.17 -6.77
CA ASP A 22 1.97 11.96 -7.50
C ASP A 22 1.94 12.70 -8.85
N ARG A 23 2.96 13.53 -9.09
CA ARG A 23 3.12 14.25 -10.36
C ARG A 23 3.31 13.31 -11.55
N ALA A 24 3.79 12.09 -11.32
CA ALA A 24 3.96 11.05 -12.30
C ALA A 24 2.80 10.02 -12.32
N LEU A 25 1.62 10.36 -11.78
CA LEU A 25 0.45 9.47 -11.72
C LEU A 25 0.13 8.78 -13.06
N MET A 26 0.27 9.50 -14.18
CA MET A 26 -0.02 8.94 -15.50
C MET A 26 0.87 7.75 -15.86
N ASP A 27 2.10 7.67 -15.34
CA ASP A 27 3.00 6.53 -15.55
C ASP A 27 2.45 5.24 -14.90
N LYS A 28 1.53 5.38 -13.93
CA LYS A 28 0.87 4.27 -13.26
C LYS A 28 -0.48 3.89 -13.90
N SER A 29 -0.94 4.62 -14.92
CA SER A 29 -2.23 4.34 -15.55
C SER A 29 -2.23 3.00 -16.31
N GLY A 30 -3.38 2.30 -16.29
CA GLY A 30 -3.56 1.03 -17.01
C GLY A 30 -2.95 -0.21 -16.34
N ASN A 31 -2.47 -0.09 -15.10
CA ASN A 31 -1.84 -1.17 -14.35
C ASN A 31 -2.56 -1.44 -13.01
N SER A 32 -2.38 -2.65 -12.49
CA SER A 32 -2.78 -3.03 -11.14
C SER A 32 -1.58 -2.99 -10.20
N TYR A 33 -1.80 -2.51 -8.97
CA TYR A 33 -0.73 -2.38 -7.97
C TYR A 33 -1.13 -3.03 -6.64
N VAL A 34 -0.12 -3.53 -5.91
CA VAL A 34 -0.27 -4.01 -4.54
C VAL A 34 -0.15 -2.81 -3.59
N ALA A 35 -1.15 -2.59 -2.74
CA ALA A 35 -1.21 -1.45 -1.82
C ALA A 35 -0.01 -1.41 -0.87
N ALA A 36 0.34 -2.53 -0.25
CA ALA A 36 1.56 -2.69 0.56
C ALA A 36 2.86 -2.25 -0.16
N LYS A 37 2.98 -2.53 -1.48
CA LYS A 37 4.18 -2.14 -2.25
C LYS A 37 4.22 -0.64 -2.50
N LEU A 38 3.07 -0.04 -2.84
CA LEU A 38 2.98 1.41 -3.00
C LEU A 38 3.17 2.14 -1.67
N GLY A 39 2.67 1.60 -0.56
CA GLY A 39 2.91 2.17 0.76
C GLY A 39 4.40 2.22 1.12
N LEU A 40 5.17 1.18 0.78
CA LEU A 40 6.63 1.23 0.90
C LEU A 40 7.26 2.29 -0.02
N GLU A 41 6.83 2.37 -1.28
CA GLU A 41 7.32 3.34 -2.28
C GLU A 41 7.09 4.79 -1.84
N TYR A 42 5.91 5.08 -1.28
CA TYR A 42 5.52 6.43 -0.84
C TYR A 42 5.79 6.72 0.64
N GLY A 43 6.36 5.77 1.40
CA GLY A 43 6.64 5.95 2.82
C GLY A 43 5.40 6.10 3.70
N ILE A 44 4.32 5.39 3.39
CA ILE A 44 3.03 5.46 4.07
C ILE A 44 2.96 4.39 5.15
N SER A 45 2.64 4.81 6.37
CA SER A 45 2.28 3.91 7.46
C SER A 45 0.76 3.81 7.63
N ASP A 46 0.30 2.67 8.17
CA ASP A 46 -1.05 2.49 8.66
C ASP A 46 -1.29 3.32 9.94
N ILE A 47 -2.52 3.30 10.46
CA ILE A 47 -2.99 4.04 11.62
C ILE A 47 -2.33 3.59 12.92
N ASP A 48 -1.79 2.36 12.96
CA ASP A 48 -1.02 1.83 14.09
C ASP A 48 0.50 2.07 13.95
N GLY A 49 0.92 2.78 12.90
CA GLY A 49 2.31 3.11 12.62
C GLY A 49 3.09 2.00 11.91
N LYS A 50 2.49 0.84 11.64
CA LYS A 50 3.15 -0.22 10.87
C LYS A 50 3.16 0.11 9.38
N ILE A 51 4.10 -0.50 8.67
CA ILE A 51 4.13 -0.48 7.21
C ILE A 51 3.86 -1.93 6.76
N PRO A 52 2.66 -2.24 6.23
CA PRO A 52 2.31 -3.57 5.74
C PRO A 52 3.30 -4.06 4.68
N ALA A 53 3.71 -5.32 4.80
CA ALA A 53 4.60 -5.95 3.82
C ALA A 53 3.77 -6.57 2.67
N PRO A 54 4.22 -6.45 1.40
CA PRO A 54 3.61 -7.17 0.29
C PRO A 54 3.60 -8.67 0.54
N LEU A 55 2.46 -9.32 0.32
CA LEU A 55 2.37 -10.77 0.39
C LEU A 55 3.15 -11.39 -0.79
N SER A 56 3.94 -12.41 -0.49
CA SER A 56 4.62 -13.27 -1.47
C SER A 56 4.16 -14.71 -1.24
N VAL A 57 4.37 -15.60 -2.21
CA VAL A 57 3.92 -17.01 -2.12
C VAL A 57 4.48 -17.76 -0.92
N GLU A 58 5.61 -17.31 -0.39
CA GLU A 58 6.25 -17.86 0.81
C GLU A 58 5.55 -17.44 2.12
N ASN A 59 4.78 -16.34 2.09
CA ASN A 59 4.22 -15.66 3.26
C ASN A 59 2.69 -15.47 3.18
N VAL A 60 2.00 -16.22 2.31
CA VAL A 60 0.52 -16.30 2.27
C VAL A 60 -0.01 -17.23 3.35
#